data_AF-X0ZXT6-F1
#
_entry.id   AF-X0ZXT6-F1
#
_cell.length_a   1.000
_cell.length_b   1.000
_cell.length_c   1.000
_cell.angle_alpha   90.00
_cell.angle_beta   90.00
_cell.angle_gamma   90.00
#
_symmetry.space_group_name_H-M   'P 1'
#
loop_
_entity.id
_entity.type
_entity.pdbx_description
1 polymer ?
#
loop_
_entity_poly.entity_id
_entity_poly.type
_entity_poly.pdbx_seq_one_letter_code
_entity_poly.pdbx_strand_id
1 'polypeptide(L)' 'MSKKSKKSSDTGKTIAANRKATHDYFVEQRFEAGVALEGWEVKALRAGRAQLKESYVLIK' A
#
# COMPACT_ATOMS: atom_id res chain seq x y z
N MET A 1 -9.74 -28.24 -13.74
CA MET A 1 -10.28 -26.88 -14.03
C MET A 1 -11.35 -26.56 -12.99
N SER A 2 -11.00 -25.86 -11.91
CA SER A 2 -11.97 -25.45 -10.88
C SER A 2 -11.92 -23.94 -10.70
N LYS A 3 -13.11 -23.34 -10.70
CA LYS A 3 -13.40 -21.92 -10.90
C LYS A 3 -12.68 -21.04 -9.87
N LYS A 4 -11.89 -20.09 -10.37
CA LYS A 4 -11.30 -18.98 -9.60
C LYS A 4 -12.44 -18.08 -9.12
N SER A 5 -12.76 -18.16 -7.84
CA SER A 5 -13.78 -17.32 -7.20
C SER A 5 -13.40 -15.84 -7.33
N LYS A 6 -14.22 -15.08 -8.06
CA LYS A 6 -14.20 -13.61 -8.09
C LYS A 6 -14.33 -13.11 -6.65
N LYS A 7 -13.27 -12.51 -6.10
CA LYS A 7 -13.31 -11.91 -4.77
C LYS A 7 -14.02 -10.56 -4.86
N SER A 8 -15.09 -10.47 -4.09
CA SER A 8 -16.02 -9.36 -3.92
C SER A 8 -15.33 -8.05 -3.54
N SER A 9 -15.95 -6.96 -4.00
CA SER A 9 -15.77 -5.55 -3.63
C SER A 9 -15.12 -5.34 -2.26
N ASP A 10 -13.93 -4.78 -2.28
CA ASP A 10 -13.04 -4.71 -1.13
C ASP A 10 -12.76 -3.25 -0.77
N THR A 11 -13.74 -2.63 -0.12
CA THR A 11 -13.70 -1.21 0.27
C THR A 11 -12.85 -1.01 1.54
N GLY A 12 -12.23 -2.05 2.09
CA GLY A 12 -11.53 -2.00 3.38
C GLY A 12 -10.19 -2.73 3.48
N LYS A 13 -9.66 -3.37 2.42
CA LYS A 13 -8.32 -3.94 2.51
C LYS A 13 -7.24 -2.87 2.47
N THR A 14 -6.26 -3.06 3.36
CA THR A 14 -4.93 -2.50 3.25
C THR A 14 -4.38 -2.71 1.84
N ILE A 15 -4.24 -1.61 1.09
CA ILE A 15 -3.77 -1.61 -0.30
C ILE A 15 -2.30 -2.04 -0.37
N ALA A 16 -1.47 -1.48 0.50
CA ALA A 16 -0.05 -1.75 0.59
C ALA A 16 0.40 -1.63 2.04
N ALA A 17 1.25 -2.55 2.50
CA ALA A 17 1.89 -2.49 3.80
C ALA A 17 3.36 -2.89 3.65
N ASN A 18 4.28 -2.02 4.09
CA ASN A 18 5.70 -2.33 4.10
C ASN A 18 6.08 -3.07 5.38
N ARG A 19 5.93 -4.40 5.39
CA ARG A 19 6.35 -5.24 6.52
C ARG A 19 7.86 -5.20 6.78
N LYS A 20 8.67 -4.87 5.76
CA LYS A 20 10.14 -4.79 5.90
C LYS A 20 10.54 -3.65 6.83
N ALA A 21 9.83 -2.53 6.80
CA ALA A 21 10.11 -1.38 7.66
C ALA A 21 10.06 -1.72 9.15
N THR A 22 9.13 -2.59 9.57
CA THR A 22 9.01 -3.03 10.96
C THR A 22 10.01 -4.12 11.37
N HIS A 23 10.67 -4.78 10.41
CA HIS A 23 11.72 -5.76 10.69
C HIS A 23 13.11 -5.11 10.73
N ASP A 24 13.35 -4.16 9.83
CA ASP A 24 14.67 -3.52 9.67
C ASP A 24 14.88 -2.35 10.64
N TYR A 25 13.81 -1.69 11.09
CA TYR A 25 13.87 -0.48 11.91
C TYR A 25 12.95 -0.55 13.12
N PHE A 26 13.34 0.14 14.19
CA PHE A 26 12.47 0.41 15.32
C PHE A 26 11.66 1.69 15.08
N VAL A 27 10.33 1.58 15.10
CA VAL A 27 9.42 2.71 14.88
C VAL A 27 9.09 3.36 16.21
N GLU A 28 9.65 4.53 16.47
CA GLU A 28 9.40 5.30 17.70
C GLU A 28 8.07 6.07 17.63
N GLN A 29 7.79 6.72 16.50
CA GLN A 29 6.58 7.50 16.27
C GLN A 29 5.97 7.19 14.91
N ARG A 30 4.64 7.26 14.82
CA ARG A 30 3.87 7.07 13.58
C ARG A 30 3.24 8.40 13.19
N PHE A 31 3.41 8.77 11.93
CA PHE A 31 2.81 9.95 11.35
C PHE A 31 1.80 9.52 10.28
N GLU A 32 0.67 10.24 10.21
CA GLU A 32 -0.30 10.10 9.13
C GLU A 32 0.01 11.13 8.05
N ALA A 33 0.05 10.68 6.79
CA ALA A 33 0.29 11.52 5.63
C ALA A 33 -0.65 11.12 4.48
N GLY A 34 -1.02 12.10 3.66
CA GLY A 34 -1.78 11.90 2.44
C GLY A 34 -0.93 12.25 1.22
N VAL A 35 -1.00 11.41 0.17
CA VAL A 35 -0.38 11.68 -1.13
C VAL A 35 -1.49 11.95 -2.12
N ALA A 36 -1.42 13.07 -2.84
CA ALA A 36 -2.30 13.34 -3.97
C ALA A 36 -1.87 12.45 -5.15
N LEU A 37 -2.80 11.62 -5.62
CA LEU A 37 -2.55 10.65 -6.68
C LEU A 37 -3.43 10.95 -7.89
N GLU A 38 -2.92 10.60 -9.06
CA GLU A 38 -3.65 10.67 -10.31
C GLU A 38 -4.57 9.46 -10.51
N GLY A 39 -5.61 9.63 -11.33
CA GLY A 39 -6.66 8.61 -11.48
C GLY A 39 -6.16 7.23 -11.93
N TRP A 40 -5.08 7.18 -12.72
CA TRP A 40 -4.46 5.94 -13.16
C TRP A 40 -3.65 5.24 -12.04
N GLU A 41 -3.05 5.99 -11.13
CA GLU A 41 -2.34 5.47 -9.96
C GLU A 41 -3.33 4.82 -8.99
N VAL A 42 -4.46 5.48 -8.75
CA VAL A 42 -5.56 4.93 -7.95
C VAL A 42 -6.05 3.60 -8.52
N LYS A 43 -6.15 3.49 -9.86
CA LYS A 43 -6.52 2.24 -10.54
C LYS A 43 -5.49 1.13 -10.34
N ALA A 44 -4.19 1.45 -10.41
CA ALA A 44 -3.11 0.48 -10.18
C ALA A 44 -3.06 0.00 -8.72
N LEU A 45 -3.21 0.92 -7.76
CA LEU A 45 -3.27 0.63 -6.33
C LEU A 45 -4.45 -0.29 -5.99
N ARG A 46 -5.65 0.00 -6.50
CA ARG A 46 -6.83 -0.85 -6.31
C ARG A 46 -6.66 -2.26 -6.92
N ALA A 47 -5.80 -2.40 -7.94
CA ALA A 47 -5.43 -3.70 -8.50
C ALA A 47 -4.36 -4.44 -7.68
N GLY A 48 -3.92 -3.88 -6.54
CA GLY A 48 -2.89 -4.45 -5.66
C GLY A 48 -1.46 -4.34 -6.21
N ARG A 49 -1.24 -3.48 -7.21
CA ARG A 49 0.07 -3.28 -7.84
C ARG A 49 0.81 -2.12 -7.18
N ALA A 50 1.23 -2.32 -5.93
CA ALA A 50 1.91 -1.31 -5.14
C ALA A 50 3.08 -1.94 -4.38
N GLN A 51 4.26 -1.31 -4.42
CA GLN A 51 5.41 -1.74 -3.64
C GLN A 51 6.12 -0.53 -3.02
N LEU A 52 6.28 -0.56 -1.71
CA LEU A 52 6.92 0.50 -0.89
C LEU A 52 8.31 0.07 -0.37
N LYS A 53 8.97 -0.85 -1.08
CA LYS A 53 10.34 -1.29 -0.71
C LYS A 53 11.31 -0.17 -1.05
N GLU A 54 12.29 0.05 -0.18
CA GLU A 54 13.38 1.02 -0.38
C GLU A 54 12.89 2.47 -0.62
N SER A 55 11.68 2.78 -0.15
CA SER A 55 11.10 4.11 -0.23
C SER A 55 11.45 4.93 1.03
N TYR A 56 11.66 6.24 0.86
CA TYR A 56 11.92 7.17 1.97
C TYR A 56 11.00 8.39 1.87
N VAL A 57 10.83 9.10 2.98
CA VAL A 57 10.07 10.35 3.07
C VAL A 57 11.05 11.45 3.44
N LEU A 58 11.01 12.57 2.70
CA LEU A 58 11.79 13.76 3.02
C LEU A 58 10.86 14.81 3.62
N ILE A 59 11.18 15.28 4.83
CA ILE A 59 10.51 16.42 5.46
C ILE A 59 11.44 17.62 5.26
N LYS A 60 10.94 18.69 4.66
CA LYS A 60 11.66 19.94 4.43
C LYS A 60 10.95 21.10 5.11
#